data_AF-A0A954DFE0-F1
#
_entry.id   AF-A0A954DFE0-F1
#
_cell.length_a   1.000
_cell.length_b   1.000
_cell.length_c   1.000
_cell.angle_alpha   90.00
_cell.angle_beta   90.00
_cell.angle_gamma   90.00
#
_symmetry.space_group_name_H-M   'P 1'
#
loop_
_entity.id
_entity.type
_entity.pdbx_description
1 polymer ?
#
loop_
_entity_poly.entity_id
_entity_poly.type
_entity_poly.pdbx_seq_one_letter_code
_entity_poly.pdbx_strand_id
1 'polypeptide(L)'
;RIPPLCMPADGVYAVRATVPSNALASAPAVANLGTRPTFAGHGPRLEVHVLDQAPDLDLYGATMTVDFVARIRGERRFSSEAQLANQITTDIASARDLLS
;
A
#
# COMPACT_ATOMS: atom_id res chain seq x y z
N ARG A 1 2.30 -27.40 3.35
CA ARG A 1 2.92 -26.27 4.11
C ARG A 1 3.18 -25.19 3.07
N ILE A 2 2.45 -24.08 3.09
CA ILE A 2 2.77 -22.93 2.22
C ILE A 2 4.18 -22.48 2.64
N PRO A 3 5.16 -22.33 1.72
CA PRO A 3 6.46 -21.77 2.08
C PRO A 3 6.26 -20.43 2.78
N PRO A 4 7.12 -20.05 3.75
CA PRO A 4 7.01 -18.73 4.36
C PRO A 4 6.98 -17.70 3.23
N LEU A 5 5.95 -16.86 3.18
CA LEU A 5 5.87 -15.81 2.16
C LEU A 5 7.16 -14.98 2.24
N CYS A 6 7.94 -14.98 1.17
CA CYS A 6 9.06 -14.08 1.02
C CYS A 6 8.47 -12.70 0.69
N MET A 7 8.39 -11.84 1.70
CA MET A 7 7.87 -10.48 1.53
C MET A 7 9.01 -9.50 1.21
N PRO A 8 8.73 -8.43 0.44
CA PRO A 8 9.64 -7.30 0.35
C PRO A 8 9.95 -6.70 1.73
N ALA A 9 11.02 -5.90 1.82
CA ALA A 9 11.35 -5.20 3.05
C ALA A 9 10.23 -4.25 3.49
N ASP A 10 10.16 -3.91 4.78
CA ASP A 10 9.19 -2.92 5.24
C ASP A 10 9.41 -1.55 4.56
N GLY A 11 8.31 -0.86 4.24
CA GLY A 11 8.35 0.44 3.58
C GLY A 11 7.12 0.78 2.75
N VAL A 12 7.27 1.86 1.99
CA VAL A 12 6.26 2.39 1.07
C VAL A 12 6.63 2.02 -0.35
N TYR A 13 5.64 1.61 -1.13
CA TYR A 13 5.77 1.04 -2.47
C TYR A 13 4.78 1.68 -3.44
N ALA A 14 5.22 1.88 -4.68
CA ALA A 14 4.34 2.03 -5.82
C ALA A 14 3.86 0.64 -6.26
N VAL A 15 2.55 0.46 -6.35
CA VAL A 15 1.92 -0.83 -6.66
C VAL A 15 0.78 -0.70 -7.66
N ARG A 16 0.39 -1.81 -8.29
CA ARG A 16 -0.87 -1.91 -9.04
C ARG A 16 -1.87 -2.72 -8.23
N ALA A 17 -3.10 -2.26 -8.15
CA ALA A 17 -4.19 -2.93 -7.45
C ALA A 17 -5.24 -3.44 -8.43
N THR A 18 -5.65 -4.69 -8.28
CA THR A 18 -6.72 -5.31 -9.06
C THR A 18 -7.76 -5.92 -8.12
N VAL A 19 -9.03 -5.54 -8.30
CA VAL A 19 -10.18 -6.06 -7.57
C VAL A 19 -11.29 -6.42 -8.58
N PRO A 20 -11.37 -7.69 -9.03
CA PRO A 20 -12.30 -8.10 -10.07
C PRO A 20 -13.77 -7.87 -9.71
N SER A 21 -14.14 -8.03 -8.43
CA SER A 21 -15.53 -7.82 -7.95
C SER A 21 -16.01 -6.38 -8.08
N ASN A 22 -15.09 -5.42 -8.19
CA ASN A 22 -15.37 -3.99 -8.23
C ASN A 22 -14.98 -3.37 -9.58
N ALA A 23 -14.71 -4.20 -10.60
CA ALA A 23 -14.21 -3.78 -11.91
C ALA A 23 -12.92 -2.91 -11.85
N LEU A 24 -12.16 -3.01 -10.75
CA LEU A 24 -10.88 -2.33 -10.60
C LEU A 24 -9.79 -3.18 -11.25
N ALA A 25 -9.19 -2.71 -12.34
CA ALA A 25 -8.18 -3.45 -13.09
C ALA A 25 -6.87 -2.68 -13.15
N SER A 26 -5.80 -3.22 -12.56
CA SER A 26 -4.44 -2.66 -12.61
C SER A 26 -4.37 -1.15 -12.27
N ALA A 27 -5.16 -0.72 -11.29
CA ALA A 27 -5.21 0.67 -10.88
C ALA A 27 -3.92 1.07 -10.17
N PRO A 28 -3.38 2.28 -10.41
CA PRO A 28 -2.22 2.77 -9.68
C PRO A 28 -2.56 2.93 -8.19
N ALA A 29 -1.64 2.53 -7.33
CA ALA A 29 -1.82 2.58 -5.89
C ALA A 29 -0.49 2.82 -5.17
N VAL A 30 -0.57 3.31 -3.93
CA VAL A 30 0.56 3.34 -3.00
C VAL A 30 0.28 2.38 -1.86
N ALA A 31 1.28 1.58 -1.48
CA ALA A 31 1.14 0.61 -0.40
C ALA A 31 2.18 0.83 0.69
N ASN A 32 1.77 0.71 1.95
CA ASN A 32 2.66 0.55 3.08
C ASN A 32 2.69 -0.93 3.49
N LEU A 33 3.87 -1.53 3.50
CA LEU A 33 4.13 -2.84 4.06
C LEU A 33 4.93 -2.67 5.35
N GLY A 34 4.38 -3.14 6.46
CA GLY A 34 5.02 -3.03 7.77
C GLY A 34 4.65 -4.16 8.71
N THR A 35 5.15 -4.10 9.94
CA THR A 35 4.88 -5.09 10.99
C THR A 35 4.15 -4.45 12.18
N ARG A 36 3.17 -5.16 12.79
CA ARG A 36 2.55 -4.73 14.04
C ARG A 36 3.23 -5.40 15.25
N PRO A 37 4.02 -4.67 16.05
CA PRO A 37 4.70 -5.27 17.21
C PRO A 37 3.81 -5.42 18.46
N THR A 38 2.65 -4.75 18.54
CA THR A 38 1.92 -4.52 19.81
C THR A 38 0.61 -5.27 20.01
N PHE A 39 0.20 -6.16 19.11
CA PHE A 39 -0.98 -7.01 19.33
C PHE A 39 -0.62 -8.48 19.07
N ALA A 40 -1.27 -9.39 19.79
CA ALA A 40 -1.06 -10.85 19.75
C ALA A 40 -1.32 -11.53 18.38
N GLY A 41 -1.41 -10.77 17.28
CA GLY A 41 -1.50 -11.24 15.89
C GLY A 41 -0.20 -10.93 15.16
N HIS A 42 0.68 -11.91 15.08
CA HIS A 42 1.98 -11.80 14.43
C HIS A 42 1.82 -11.93 12.91
N GLY A 43 1.95 -10.83 12.17
CA GLY A 43 1.96 -10.87 10.72
C GLY A 43 2.29 -9.54 10.05
N PRO A 44 2.80 -9.56 8.82
CA PRO A 44 2.95 -8.37 8.00
C PRO A 44 1.58 -7.73 7.76
N ARG A 45 1.53 -6.40 7.71
CA ARG A 45 0.35 -5.63 7.33
C ARG A 45 0.65 -4.91 6.02
N LEU A 46 -0.20 -5.12 5.04
CA LEU A 46 -0.21 -4.38 3.79
C LEU A 46 -1.41 -3.43 3.79
N GLU A 47 -1.14 -2.14 3.73
CA GLU A 47 -2.16 -1.09 3.62
C GLU A 47 -2.05 -0.47 2.23
N VAL A 48 -3.12 -0.51 1.44
CA VAL A 48 -3.11 -0.04 0.04
C VAL A 48 -4.07 1.14 -0.09
N HIS A 49 -3.58 2.24 -0.66
CA HIS A 49 -4.37 3.38 -1.07
C HIS A 49 -4.42 3.43 -2.60
N VAL A 50 -5.57 3.08 -3.17
CA VAL A 50 -5.81 3.11 -4.62
C VAL A 50 -5.99 4.56 -5.05
N LEU A 51 -5.21 4.98 -6.05
CA LEU A 51 -5.20 6.36 -6.52
C LEU A 51 -6.35 6.61 -7.50
N ASP A 52 -6.79 7.87 -7.52
CA ASP A 52 -7.73 8.41 -8.51
C ASP A 52 -9.07 7.66 -8.55
N GLN A 53 -9.46 7.06 -7.42
CA GLN A 53 -10.75 6.39 -7.24
C GLN A 53 -11.77 7.29 -6.54
N ALA A 54 -13.05 6.99 -6.79
CA ALA A 54 -14.14 7.66 -6.12
C ALA A 54 -14.12 7.38 -4.60
N PRO A 55 -14.48 8.36 -3.75
CA PRO A 55 -14.41 8.23 -2.30
C PRO A 55 -15.40 7.22 -1.72
N ASP A 56 -16.40 6.80 -2.49
CA ASP A 56 -17.45 5.84 -2.14
C ASP A 56 -17.14 4.40 -2.60
N LEU A 57 -15.94 4.15 -3.14
CA LEU A 57 -15.52 2.80 -3.50
C LEU A 57 -15.35 1.91 -2.25
N ASP A 58 -16.28 0.97 -2.06
CA ASP A 58 -16.23 -0.03 -1.00
C ASP A 58 -15.51 -1.31 -1.46
N LEU A 59 -14.40 -1.63 -0.80
CA LEU A 59 -13.58 -2.82 -1.05
C LEU A 59 -13.62 -3.83 0.11
N TYR A 60 -14.46 -3.62 1.13
CA TYR A 60 -14.55 -4.54 2.26
C TYR A 60 -15.06 -5.91 1.81
N GLY A 61 -14.37 -6.98 2.25
CA GLY A 61 -14.68 -8.35 1.86
C GLY A 61 -14.26 -8.74 0.44
N ALA A 62 -13.78 -7.80 -0.37
CA ALA A 62 -13.28 -8.07 -1.70
C ALA A 62 -11.86 -8.67 -1.65
N THR A 63 -11.55 -9.52 -2.63
CA THR A 63 -10.18 -10.02 -2.83
C THR A 63 -9.42 -9.05 -3.73
N MET A 64 -8.29 -8.54 -3.24
CA MET A 64 -7.40 -7.64 -3.97
C MET A 64 -6.09 -8.36 -4.31
N THR A 65 -5.68 -8.28 -5.58
CA THR A 65 -4.32 -8.58 -6.02
C THR A 65 -3.51 -7.30 -6.00
N VAL A 66 -2.29 -7.37 -5.45
CA VAL A 66 -1.37 -6.24 -5.35
C VAL A 66 -0.04 -6.62 -6.00
N ASP A 67 0.32 -5.92 -7.07
CA ASP A 67 1.59 -6.09 -7.77
C ASP A 67 2.56 -5.01 -7.30
N PHE A 68 3.63 -5.42 -6.62
CA PHE A 68 4.70 -4.50 -6.21
C PHE A 68 5.54 -4.10 -7.41
N VAL A 69 5.58 -2.80 -7.72
CA VAL A 69 6.34 -2.27 -8.88
C VAL A 69 7.68 -1.70 -8.44
N ALA A 70 7.68 -0.81 -7.45
CA ALA A 70 8.90 -0.15 -6.99
C ALA A 70 8.82 0.25 -5.52
N ARG A 71 9.95 0.18 -4.81
CA ARG A 71 10.08 0.69 -3.43
C ARG A 71 10.35 2.20 -3.48
N ILE A 72 9.53 2.97 -2.78
CA ILE A 72 9.66 4.43 -2.66
C ILE A 72 10.60 4.77 -1.50
N ARG A 73 10.35 4.18 -0.32
CA ARG A 73 11.14 4.42 0.89
C ARG A 73 10.93 3.35 1.96
N GLY A 74 11.76 3.36 3.00
CA GLY A 74 11.49 2.61 4.24
C GLY A 74 10.46 3.30 5.15
N GLU A 75 10.08 2.63 6.24
CA GLU A 75 9.28 3.22 7.31
C GLU A 75 10.03 4.35 8.02
N ARG A 76 9.29 5.38 8.43
CA ARG A 76 9.82 6.56 9.12
C ARG A 76 8.82 7.00 10.18
N ARG A 77 9.33 7.40 11.34
CA ARG A 77 8.52 8.09 12.36
C ARG A 77 8.47 9.58 12.02
N PHE A 78 7.30 10.19 12.19
CA PHE A 78 7.11 11.63 12.02
C PHE A 78 6.83 12.26 13.39
N SER A 79 7.30 13.48 13.59
CA SER A 79 7.08 14.20 14.85
C SER A 79 5.72 14.91 14.90
N SER A 80 4.99 14.97 13.78
CA SER A 80 3.64 15.53 13.71
C SER A 80 2.81 14.92 12.57
N GLU A 81 1.49 15.03 12.71
CA GLU A 81 0.53 14.64 11.66
C GLU A 81 0.72 15.43 10.36
N ALA A 82 1.04 16.72 10.46
CA ALA A 82 1.32 17.56 9.29
C ALA A 82 2.54 17.06 8.49
N GLN A 83 3.59 16.61 9.17
CA GLN A 83 4.75 16.01 8.49
C GLN A 83 4.39 14.68 7.81
N LEU A 84 3.59 13.84 8.48
CA LEU A 84 3.11 12.59 7.91
C LEU A 84 2.25 12.85 6.66
N ALA A 85 1.31 13.78 6.72
CA ALA A 85 0.43 14.14 5.60
C ALA A 85 1.22 14.67 4.38
N ASN A 86 2.22 15.54 4.64
CA ASN A 86 3.11 16.03 3.59
C ASN A 86 3.94 14.91 2.95
N GLN A 87 4.44 13.98 3.76
CA GLN A 87 5.16 12.82 3.23
C GLN A 87 4.23 11.91 2.41
N ILE A 88 3.01 11.64 2.87
CA ILE A 88 2.03 10.85 2.10
C ILE A 88 1.77 11.49 0.73
N THR A 89 1.64 12.81 0.68
CA THR A 89 1.46 13.55 -0.59
C THR A 89 2.65 13.35 -1.52
N THR A 90 3.88 13.39 -0.98
CA THR A 90 5.11 13.14 -1.75
C THR A 90 5.18 11.69 -2.21
N ASP A 91 4.84 10.74 -1.36
CA ASP A 91 4.83 9.30 -1.69
C ASP A 91 3.83 9.01 -2.82
N ILE A 92 2.65 9.65 -2.81
CA ILE A 92 1.66 9.54 -3.89
C ILE A 92 2.20 10.11 -5.21
N ALA A 93 2.86 11.27 -5.17
CA ALA A 93 3.47 11.87 -6.37
C ALA A 93 4.53 10.93 -6.97
N SER A 94 5.44 10.41 -6.14
CA SER A 94 6.44 9.42 -6.59
C SER A 94 5.81 8.15 -7.13
N ALA A 95 4.73 7.65 -6.52
CA ALA A 95 4.01 6.49 -7.02
C ALA A 95 3.42 6.74 -8.42
N ARG A 96 2.85 7.93 -8.67
CA ARG A 96 2.35 8.30 -10.00
C ARG A 96 3.47 8.32 -11.04
N ASP A 97 4.62 8.91 -10.71
CA ASP A 97 5.76 8.97 -11.63
C ASP A 97 6.26 7.55 -11.99
N LEU A 98 6.37 6.68 -10.99
CA LEU A 98 6.84 5.29 -11.16
C LEU A 98 5.84 4.37 -11.87
N LEU A 99 4.57 4.76 -11.94
CA LEU A 99 3.48 3.99 -12.56
C LEU A 99 2.95 4.64 -13.85
N SER A 100 3.64 5.67 -14.35
CA SER A 100 3.33 6.28 -15.64
C SER A 100 3.73 5.41 -16.84
#